data_AF-A0A956NWC3-F1
#
_entry.id   AF-A0A956NWC3-F1
#
_cell.length_a   1.000
_cell.length_b   1.000
_cell.length_c   1.000
_cell.angle_alpha   90.00
_cell.angle_beta   90.00
_cell.angle_gamma   90.00
#
_symmetry.space_group_name_H-M   'P 1'
#
loop_
_entity.id
_entity.type
_entity.pdbx_description
1 polymer ?
#
loop_
_entity_poly.entity_id
_entity_poly.type
_entity_poly.pdbx_seq_one_letter_code
_entity_poly.pdbx_strand_id
1 'polypeptide(L)'
;MPPRNTGRFERTPVAGEEVAAFLPAPLPPAEPPLSLTGPLRKRLQSAERALERMEIAGEMVPSLDWFLYAFVRKEAVLSSQIEGTQATLIDLLTFEAGGSDLEGKPDIEEVWNHLDALEHARTQIADPDGLPLSMRLLNQVHARLMRGARGADKHPGELRRTQNWIGGTRPGNAAYVPPP
;
A
#
# COMPACT_ATOMS: atom_id res chain seq x y z
N MET A 1 11.60 13.50 -26.33
CA MET A 1 11.47 14.32 -25.11
C MET A 1 12.71 14.03 -24.28
N PRO A 2 13.51 15.04 -23.87
CA PRO A 2 14.67 14.78 -23.03
C PRO A 2 14.22 14.06 -21.73
N PRO A 3 15.05 13.17 -21.17
CA PRO A 3 14.73 12.47 -19.93
C PRO A 3 14.46 13.49 -18.82
N ARG A 4 13.34 13.30 -18.11
CA ARG A 4 12.97 14.18 -17.00
C ARG A 4 13.92 13.94 -15.84
N ASN A 5 14.50 15.00 -15.29
CA ASN A 5 15.22 14.89 -14.03
C ASN A 5 14.21 14.66 -12.90
N THR A 6 14.23 13.48 -12.29
CA THR A 6 13.31 13.06 -11.23
C THR A 6 13.93 13.10 -9.84
N GLY A 7 15.21 13.46 -9.72
CA GLY A 7 15.96 13.40 -8.49
C GLY A 7 17.47 13.35 -8.74
N ARG A 8 18.23 13.13 -7.67
CA ARG A 8 19.68 12.98 -7.74
C ARG A 8 20.14 11.72 -7.02
N PHE A 9 21.30 11.22 -7.38
CA PHE A 9 21.97 10.18 -6.61
C PHE A 9 22.94 10.81 -5.61
N GLU A 10 22.93 10.34 -4.38
CA GLU A 10 23.87 10.70 -3.33
C GLU A 10 24.66 9.45 -2.91
N ARG A 11 25.98 9.59 -2.79
CA ARG A 11 26.84 8.49 -2.36
C ARG A 11 26.85 8.44 -0.83
N THR A 12 26.49 7.30 -0.28
CA THR A 12 26.45 7.09 1.18
C THR A 12 27.14 5.77 1.53
N PRO A 13 27.92 5.73 2.63
CA PRO A 13 28.53 4.49 3.11
C PRO A 13 27.49 3.66 3.86
N VAL A 14 27.28 2.41 3.45
CA VAL A 14 26.31 1.48 4.04
C VAL A 14 26.98 0.13 4.21
N ALA A 15 27.09 -0.34 5.45
CA ALA A 15 27.73 -1.61 5.79
C ALA A 15 29.16 -1.78 5.20
N GLY A 16 29.92 -0.68 5.10
CA GLY A 16 31.27 -0.69 4.55
C GLY A 16 31.36 -0.63 3.02
N GLU A 17 30.23 -0.50 2.33
CA GLU A 17 30.15 -0.32 0.87
C GLU A 17 29.62 1.07 0.52
N GLU A 18 30.14 1.67 -0.55
CA GLU A 18 29.60 2.92 -1.10
C GLU A 18 28.40 2.62 -2.00
N VAL A 19 27.24 3.20 -1.70
CA VAL A 19 26.03 3.05 -2.51
C VAL A 19 25.51 4.37 -3.04
N ALA A 20 24.90 4.34 -4.21
CA ALA A 20 24.23 5.49 -4.80
C ALA A 20 22.73 5.49 -4.43
N ALA A 21 22.38 6.18 -3.35
CA ALA A 21 21.00 6.37 -2.91
C ALA A 21 20.28 7.39 -3.79
N PHE A 22 19.08 7.07 -4.26
CA PHE A 22 18.28 7.97 -5.08
C PHE A 22 17.41 8.88 -4.21
N LEU A 23 17.66 10.18 -4.29
CA LEU A 23 16.90 11.24 -3.63
C LEU A 23 15.92 11.86 -4.64
N PRO A 24 14.61 11.56 -4.55
CA PRO A 24 13.62 12.12 -5.47
C PRO A 24 13.50 13.64 -5.27
N ALA A 25 13.20 14.35 -6.35
CA ALA A 25 12.77 15.74 -6.26
C ALA A 25 11.45 15.84 -5.47
N PRO A 26 11.21 16.94 -4.74
CA PRO A 26 9.99 17.11 -3.97
C PRO A 26 8.74 17.10 -4.88
N LEU A 27 7.62 16.62 -4.33
CA LEU A 27 6.31 16.66 -4.96
C LEU A 27 5.55 17.93 -4.56
N PRO A 28 4.69 18.49 -5.44
CA PRO A 28 4.52 18.10 -6.83
C PRO A 28 5.71 18.52 -7.69
N PRO A 29 5.99 17.83 -8.82
CA PRO A 29 7.06 18.24 -9.71
C PRO A 29 6.83 19.67 -10.23
N ALA A 30 7.84 20.53 -10.12
CA ALA A 30 7.73 21.93 -10.57
C ALA A 30 8.36 22.18 -11.95
N GLU A 31 9.42 21.42 -12.31
CA GLU A 31 10.24 21.71 -13.49
C GLU A 31 10.46 20.47 -14.38
N PRO A 32 9.67 20.29 -15.45
CA PRO A 32 8.41 20.99 -15.73
C PRO A 32 7.30 20.54 -14.77
N PRO A 33 6.15 21.26 -14.69
CA PRO A 33 5.02 20.79 -13.90
C PRO A 33 4.43 19.47 -14.43
N LEU A 34 3.57 18.82 -13.64
CA LEU A 34 2.80 17.66 -14.12
C LEU A 34 1.88 18.07 -15.27
N SER A 35 2.05 17.48 -16.45
CA SER A 35 1.25 17.79 -17.64
C SER A 35 0.13 16.76 -17.83
N LEU A 36 -1.10 17.13 -17.45
CA LEU A 36 -2.31 16.34 -17.66
C LEU A 36 -2.92 16.63 -19.05
N THR A 37 -2.15 16.40 -20.11
CA THR A 37 -2.54 16.69 -21.49
C THR A 37 -2.46 15.44 -22.37
N GLY A 38 -2.99 15.53 -23.60
CA GLY A 38 -2.87 14.48 -24.60
C GLY A 38 -3.43 13.12 -24.14
N PRO A 39 -2.68 12.02 -24.31
CA PRO A 39 -3.14 10.68 -23.92
C PRO A 39 -3.46 10.55 -22.43
N LEU A 40 -2.74 11.24 -21.54
CA LEU A 40 -2.98 11.15 -20.10
C LEU A 40 -4.32 11.78 -19.73
N ARG A 41 -4.67 12.93 -20.33
CA ARG A 41 -5.99 13.55 -20.16
C ARG A 41 -7.12 12.63 -20.60
N LYS A 42 -6.95 11.94 -21.73
CA LYS A 42 -7.95 10.98 -22.22
C LYS A 42 -8.14 9.81 -21.26
N ARG A 43 -7.04 9.29 -20.68
CA ARG A 43 -7.09 8.22 -19.68
C ARG A 43 -7.76 8.69 -18.39
N LEU A 44 -7.43 9.89 -17.93
CA LEU A 44 -8.07 10.50 -16.75
C LEU A 44 -9.58 10.64 -16.94
N GLN A 45 -10.02 11.22 -18.06
CA GLN A 45 -11.44 11.35 -18.39
C GLN A 45 -12.16 10.00 -18.49
N SER A 46 -11.47 8.98 -18.99
CA SER A 46 -12.03 7.62 -19.04
C SER A 46 -12.18 7.01 -17.64
N ALA A 47 -11.23 7.28 -16.74
CA ALA A 47 -11.30 6.81 -15.36
C ALA A 47 -12.41 7.54 -14.59
N GLU A 48 -12.51 8.85 -14.71
CA GLU A 48 -13.58 9.68 -14.10
C GLU A 48 -14.97 9.17 -14.52
N ARG A 49 -15.18 8.97 -15.83
CA ARG A 49 -16.45 8.42 -16.35
C ARG A 49 -16.75 7.01 -15.84
N ALA A 50 -15.72 6.19 -15.62
CA ALA A 50 -15.91 4.85 -15.08
C ALA A 50 -16.32 4.91 -13.60
N LEU A 51 -15.73 5.83 -12.83
CA LEU A 51 -16.11 6.09 -11.44
C LEU A 51 -17.54 6.64 -11.34
N GLU A 52 -17.92 7.61 -12.18
CA GLU A 52 -19.28 8.14 -12.23
C GLU A 52 -20.32 7.04 -12.54
N ARG A 53 -20.01 6.16 -13.50
CA ARG A 53 -20.88 5.01 -13.81
C ARG A 53 -20.98 4.03 -12.65
N MET A 54 -19.88 3.82 -11.92
CA MET A 54 -19.85 2.97 -10.74
C MET A 54 -20.72 3.56 -9.61
N GLU A 55 -20.65 4.88 -9.39
CA GLU A 55 -21.47 5.58 -8.41
C GLU A 55 -22.97 5.37 -8.69
N ILE A 56 -23.40 5.62 -9.94
CA ILE A 56 -24.79 5.43 -10.36
C ILE A 56 -25.22 3.96 -10.23
N ALA A 57 -24.35 3.02 -10.63
CA ALA A 57 -24.65 1.60 -10.47
C ALA A 57 -24.77 1.19 -9.00
N GLY A 58 -23.99 1.82 -8.12
CA GLY A 58 -24.03 1.62 -6.66
C GLY A 58 -25.38 1.96 -6.05
N GLU A 59 -26.05 3.03 -6.52
CA GLU A 59 -27.40 3.40 -6.09
C GLU A 59 -28.47 2.34 -6.42
N MET A 60 -28.22 1.50 -7.41
CA MET A 60 -29.13 0.44 -7.83
C MET A 60 -28.96 -0.86 -7.03
N VAL A 61 -27.92 -0.96 -6.18
CA VAL A 61 -27.63 -2.18 -5.41
C VAL A 61 -28.49 -2.20 -4.13
N PRO A 62 -29.14 -3.33 -3.79
CA PRO A 62 -30.00 -3.42 -2.60
C PRO A 62 -29.30 -3.10 -1.28
N SER A 63 -28.01 -3.41 -1.18
CA SER A 63 -27.15 -3.03 -0.05
C SER A 63 -25.72 -2.84 -0.54
N LEU A 64 -25.25 -1.60 -0.47
CA LEU A 64 -23.89 -1.24 -0.82
C LEU A 64 -22.86 -1.89 0.12
N ASP A 65 -23.20 -2.02 1.41
CA ASP A 65 -22.32 -2.64 2.40
C ASP A 65 -22.04 -4.11 2.08
N TRP A 66 -23.08 -4.89 1.76
CA TRP A 66 -22.91 -6.29 1.34
C TRP A 66 -22.18 -6.42 0.03
N PHE A 67 -22.36 -5.47 -0.89
CA PHE A 67 -21.62 -5.44 -2.13
C PHE A 67 -20.13 -5.21 -1.89
N LEU A 68 -19.79 -4.17 -1.13
CA LEU A 68 -18.40 -3.83 -0.78
C LEU A 68 -17.73 -4.90 0.07
N TYR A 69 -18.48 -5.59 0.94
CA TYR A 69 -17.98 -6.66 1.81
C TYR A 69 -17.11 -7.67 1.06
N ALA A 70 -17.62 -8.19 -0.07
CA ALA A 70 -16.92 -9.20 -0.86
C ALA A 70 -15.75 -8.61 -1.66
N PHE A 71 -15.88 -7.39 -2.19
CA PHE A 71 -14.81 -6.74 -2.96
C PHE A 71 -13.62 -6.36 -2.08
N VAL A 72 -13.86 -5.83 -0.88
CA VAL A 72 -12.80 -5.48 0.07
C VAL A 72 -12.00 -6.72 0.47
N ARG A 73 -12.68 -7.85 0.72
CA ARG A 73 -12.03 -9.15 1.01
C ARG A 73 -11.27 -9.70 -0.16
N LYS A 74 -11.87 -9.64 -1.35
CA LYS A 74 -11.20 -10.07 -2.57
C LYS A 74 -9.94 -9.25 -2.80
N GLU A 75 -9.97 -7.95 -2.58
CA GLU A 75 -8.77 -7.12 -2.70
C GLU A 75 -7.73 -7.44 -1.63
N ALA A 76 -8.12 -7.58 -0.36
CA ALA A 76 -7.19 -8.00 0.68
C ALA A 76 -6.46 -9.30 0.32
N VAL A 77 -7.18 -10.30 -0.20
CA VAL A 77 -6.58 -11.55 -0.69
C VAL A 77 -5.62 -11.31 -1.86
N LEU A 78 -6.05 -10.58 -2.90
CA LEU A 78 -5.23 -10.34 -4.09
C LEU A 78 -3.98 -9.52 -3.78
N SER A 79 -4.11 -8.49 -2.93
CA SER A 79 -3.01 -7.66 -2.46
C SER A 79 -1.98 -8.49 -1.68
N SER A 80 -2.43 -9.32 -0.74
CA SER A 80 -1.57 -10.21 0.03
C SER A 80 -0.90 -11.28 -0.85
N GLN A 81 -1.54 -11.76 -1.91
CA GLN A 81 -0.96 -12.72 -2.86
C GLN A 81 0.23 -12.15 -3.64
N ILE A 82 0.24 -10.84 -3.92
CA ILE A 82 1.40 -10.16 -4.55
C ILE A 82 2.63 -10.27 -3.64
N GLU A 83 2.43 -10.19 -2.33
CA GLU A 83 3.47 -10.34 -1.30
C GLU A 83 3.79 -11.81 -0.96
N GLY A 84 3.23 -12.76 -1.72
CA GLY A 84 3.50 -14.19 -1.64
C GLY A 84 2.59 -14.99 -0.70
N THR A 85 1.56 -14.36 -0.13
CA THR A 85 0.57 -15.03 0.73
C THR A 85 -0.20 -16.12 -0.02
N GLN A 86 -0.39 -17.28 0.58
CA GLN A 86 -1.11 -18.42 -0.02
C GLN A 86 -2.50 -18.61 0.59
N ALA A 87 -3.40 -17.64 0.34
CA ALA A 87 -4.80 -17.71 0.77
C ALA A 87 -5.76 -17.51 -0.41
N THR A 88 -6.93 -18.12 -0.35
CA THR A 88 -8.05 -17.85 -1.26
C THR A 88 -9.17 -17.09 -0.56
N LEU A 89 -10.07 -16.49 -1.36
CA LEU A 89 -11.29 -15.87 -0.83
C LEU A 89 -12.17 -16.89 -0.08
N ILE A 90 -12.20 -18.15 -0.53
CA ILE A 90 -12.98 -19.21 0.13
C ILE A 90 -12.39 -19.53 1.51
N ASP A 91 -11.06 -19.60 1.61
CA ASP A 91 -10.39 -19.86 2.90
C ASP A 91 -10.71 -18.77 3.92
N LEU A 92 -10.63 -17.50 3.48
CA LEU A 92 -10.99 -16.35 4.30
C LEU A 92 -12.45 -16.39 4.75
N LEU A 93 -13.40 -16.63 3.83
CA LEU A 93 -14.82 -16.68 4.17
C LEU A 93 -15.16 -17.86 5.09
N THR A 94 -14.49 -19.00 4.88
CA THR A 94 -14.65 -20.19 5.72
C THR A 94 -14.12 -19.93 7.13
N PHE A 95 -12.99 -19.22 7.23
CA PHE A 95 -12.45 -18.75 8.50
C PHE A 95 -13.42 -17.82 9.23
N GLU A 96 -13.97 -16.81 8.54
CA GLU A 96 -14.95 -15.88 9.11
C GLU A 96 -16.24 -16.57 9.59
N ALA A 97 -16.71 -17.58 8.84
CA ALA A 97 -17.93 -18.32 9.18
C ALA A 97 -17.73 -19.31 10.33
N GLY A 98 -16.52 -19.87 10.48
CA GLY A 98 -16.21 -20.92 11.44
C GLY A 98 -15.82 -20.43 12.84
N GLY A 99 -15.58 -19.12 13.02
CA GLY A 99 -15.19 -18.54 14.31
C GLY A 99 -13.90 -19.11 14.91
N SER A 100 -13.07 -19.76 14.10
CA SER A 100 -11.82 -20.38 14.53
C SER A 100 -10.75 -19.34 14.83
N ASP A 101 -9.85 -19.62 15.77
CA ASP A 101 -8.71 -18.75 16.04
C ASP A 101 -7.77 -18.62 14.83
N LEU A 102 -7.10 -17.47 14.71
CA LEU A 102 -6.07 -17.18 13.70
C LEU A 102 -4.79 -18.01 13.91
N GLU A 103 -4.67 -18.65 15.08
CA GLU A 103 -3.48 -19.38 15.48
C GLU A 103 -3.15 -20.53 14.49
N GLY A 104 -1.92 -20.51 13.99
CA GLY A 104 -1.44 -21.50 13.00
C GLY A 104 -1.86 -21.25 11.55
N LYS A 105 -2.45 -20.09 11.22
CA LYS A 105 -2.87 -19.72 9.85
C LYS A 105 -2.24 -18.39 9.40
N PRO A 106 -0.90 -18.32 9.24
CA PRO A 106 -0.19 -17.05 8.98
C PRO A 106 -0.68 -16.33 7.72
N ASP A 107 -1.02 -17.07 6.66
CA ASP A 107 -1.53 -16.47 5.42
C ASP A 107 -2.91 -15.80 5.60
N ILE A 108 -3.78 -16.39 6.42
CA ILE A 108 -5.09 -15.82 6.74
C ILE A 108 -4.94 -14.63 7.69
N GLU A 109 -4.00 -14.70 8.63
CA GLU A 109 -3.67 -13.58 9.52
C GLU A 109 -3.18 -12.36 8.74
N GLU A 110 -2.33 -12.54 7.72
CA GLU A 110 -1.88 -11.44 6.85
C GLU A 110 -3.04 -10.79 6.08
N VAL A 111 -3.96 -11.58 5.54
CA VAL A 111 -5.18 -11.04 4.88
C VAL A 111 -6.10 -10.34 5.88
N TRP A 112 -6.25 -10.90 7.09
CA TRP A 112 -7.06 -10.30 8.14
C TRP A 112 -6.50 -8.96 8.62
N ASN A 113 -5.18 -8.87 8.78
CA ASN A 113 -4.52 -7.62 9.14
C ASN A 113 -4.72 -6.53 8.08
N HIS A 114 -4.77 -6.91 6.80
CA HIS A 114 -5.12 -5.98 5.71
C HIS A 114 -6.52 -5.40 5.90
N LEU A 115 -7.51 -6.25 6.21
CA LEU A 115 -8.89 -5.82 6.48
C LEU A 115 -8.98 -4.92 7.72
N ASP A 116 -8.34 -5.30 8.83
CA ASP A 116 -8.31 -4.53 10.08
C ASP A 116 -7.62 -3.17 9.88
N ALA A 117 -6.52 -3.13 9.13
CA ALA A 117 -5.79 -1.91 8.84
C ALA A 117 -6.61 -0.95 7.95
N LEU A 118 -7.29 -1.48 6.93
CA LEU A 118 -8.17 -0.70 6.06
C LEU A 118 -9.37 -0.14 6.82
N GLU A 119 -10.03 -0.97 7.63
CA GLU A 119 -11.18 -0.50 8.41
C GLU A 119 -10.76 0.58 9.40
N HIS A 120 -9.65 0.38 10.13
CA HIS A 120 -9.09 1.42 10.99
C HIS A 120 -8.83 2.73 10.23
N ALA A 121 -8.22 2.66 9.05
CA ALA A 121 -7.95 3.84 8.23
C ALA A 121 -9.25 4.57 7.85
N ARG A 122 -10.26 3.81 7.40
CA ARG A 122 -11.57 4.36 7.02
C ARG A 122 -12.30 5.00 8.18
N THR A 123 -12.34 4.33 9.34
CA THR A 123 -12.96 4.89 10.56
C THR A 123 -12.27 6.19 10.96
N GLN A 124 -10.94 6.24 10.97
CA GLN A 124 -10.20 7.44 11.35
C GLN A 124 -10.39 8.61 10.37
N ILE A 125 -10.51 8.33 9.05
CA ILE A 125 -10.71 9.38 8.04
C ILE A 125 -12.16 9.88 8.03
N ALA A 126 -13.13 9.01 8.30
CA ALA A 126 -14.55 9.36 8.30
C ALA A 126 -14.99 10.14 9.55
N ASP A 127 -14.29 9.94 10.68
CA ASP A 127 -14.55 10.64 11.93
C ASP A 127 -14.05 12.11 11.86
N PRO A 128 -14.92 13.11 12.09
CA PRO A 128 -14.53 14.52 12.16
C PRO A 128 -13.42 14.82 13.19
N ASP A 129 -13.35 14.05 14.28
CA ASP A 129 -12.33 14.16 15.33
C ASP A 129 -11.18 13.14 15.11
N GLY A 130 -11.24 12.38 14.03
CA GLY A 130 -10.28 11.34 13.66
C GLY A 130 -8.99 11.88 13.02
N LEU A 131 -8.19 10.96 12.49
CA LEU A 131 -6.93 11.29 11.84
C LEU A 131 -7.12 11.62 10.36
N PRO A 132 -6.66 12.78 9.89
CA PRO A 132 -6.52 12.99 8.46
C PRO A 132 -5.42 12.07 7.91
N LEU A 133 -5.37 11.94 6.58
CA LEU A 133 -4.26 11.30 5.90
C LEU A 133 -2.94 11.96 6.33
N SER A 134 -2.18 11.23 7.14
CA SER A 134 -1.02 11.74 7.87
C SER A 134 -0.06 10.61 8.19
N MET A 135 1.19 10.95 8.50
CA MET A 135 2.17 9.96 8.94
C MET A 135 1.71 9.21 10.20
N ARG A 136 0.99 9.87 11.11
CA ARG A 136 0.42 9.21 12.30
C ARG A 136 -0.57 8.12 11.91
N LEU A 137 -1.48 8.41 10.98
CA LEU A 137 -2.42 7.41 10.47
C LEU A 137 -1.70 6.27 9.74
N LEU A 138 -0.79 6.60 8.83
CA LEU A 138 -0.04 5.61 8.05
C LEU A 138 0.79 4.67 8.95
N ASN A 139 1.38 5.20 10.02
CA ASN A 139 2.09 4.42 11.02
C ASN A 139 1.14 3.48 11.79
N GLN A 140 -0.05 3.94 12.19
CA GLN A 140 -1.03 3.06 12.85
C GLN A 140 -1.53 1.94 11.92
N VAL A 141 -1.78 2.26 10.65
CA VAL A 141 -2.16 1.28 9.62
C VAL A 141 -1.04 0.27 9.41
N HIS A 142 0.21 0.72 9.27
CA HIS A 142 1.38 -0.16 9.14
C HIS A 142 1.56 -1.07 10.36
N ALA A 143 1.36 -0.56 11.59
CA ALA A 143 1.44 -1.38 12.79
C ALA A 143 0.45 -2.55 12.77
N ARG A 144 -0.79 -2.30 12.30
CA ARG A 144 -1.83 -3.33 12.15
C ARG A 144 -1.49 -4.34 11.07
N LEU A 145 -1.03 -3.88 9.90
CA LEU A 145 -0.61 -4.75 8.79
C LEU A 145 0.46 -5.76 9.21
N MET A 146 1.42 -5.33 10.03
CA MET A 146 2.57 -6.15 10.40
C MET A 146 2.34 -7.07 11.61
N ARG A 147 1.17 -7.05 12.26
CA ARG A 147 0.93 -7.80 13.50
C ARG A 147 0.93 -9.32 13.24
N GLY A 148 1.84 -10.09 13.85
CA GLY A 148 1.89 -11.54 13.66
C GLY A 148 2.30 -11.99 12.25
N ALA A 149 2.51 -11.05 11.33
CA ALA A 149 2.89 -11.25 9.95
C ALA A 149 4.41 -11.33 9.77
N ARG A 150 4.84 -11.68 8.56
CA ARG A 150 6.24 -11.57 8.17
C ARG A 150 6.72 -10.13 8.35
N GLY A 151 7.74 -9.93 9.19
CA GLY A 151 8.30 -8.61 9.51
C GLY A 151 7.70 -7.93 10.74
N ALA A 152 6.92 -8.64 11.57
CA ALA A 152 6.46 -8.16 12.87
C ALA A 152 7.62 -7.67 13.78
N ASP A 153 8.84 -8.15 13.55
CA ASP A 153 10.08 -7.78 14.21
C ASP A 153 10.77 -6.53 13.61
N LYS A 154 10.24 -5.97 12.51
CA LYS A 154 10.84 -4.85 11.76
C LYS A 154 10.24 -3.49 12.10
N HIS A 155 10.04 -3.24 13.39
CA HIS A 155 9.47 -1.99 13.91
C HIS A 155 8.12 -1.59 13.27
N PRO A 156 7.04 -2.39 13.48
CA PRO A 156 5.69 -2.05 13.06
C PRO A 156 5.28 -0.63 13.46
N GLY A 157 4.74 0.11 12.50
CA GLY A 157 4.29 1.50 12.70
C GLY A 157 5.39 2.54 12.88
N GLU A 158 6.64 2.22 12.59
CA GLU A 158 7.73 3.20 12.60
C GLU A 158 8.27 3.46 11.19
N LEU A 159 8.74 4.69 10.98
CA LEU A 159 9.53 4.99 9.80
C LEU A 159 10.89 4.32 9.96
N ARG A 160 11.31 3.61 8.91
CA ARG A 160 12.60 2.94 8.87
C ARG A 160 13.73 3.94 9.10
N ARG A 161 14.66 3.59 9.99
CA ARG A 161 15.88 4.37 10.31
C ARG A 161 17.16 3.75 9.77
N THR A 162 17.04 2.57 9.17
CA THR A 162 18.14 1.83 8.55
C THR A 162 18.05 1.93 7.04
N GLN A 163 19.20 1.93 6.36
CA GLN A 163 19.20 1.91 4.90
C GLN A 163 18.61 0.59 4.38
N ASN A 164 17.68 0.67 3.44
CA ASN A 164 17.20 -0.49 2.68
C ASN A 164 17.80 -0.48 1.27
N TRP A 165 17.68 -1.59 0.56
CA TRP A 165 18.01 -1.70 -0.85
C TRP A 165 17.04 -2.67 -1.55
N ILE A 166 16.87 -2.52 -2.85
CA ILE A 166 15.94 -3.31 -3.66
C ILE A 166 16.73 -4.00 -4.77
N GLY A 167 16.57 -5.32 -4.86
CA GLY A 167 17.34 -6.18 -5.77
C GLY A 167 18.79 -6.37 -5.31
N GLY A 168 19.47 -7.37 -5.87
CA GLY A 168 20.84 -7.72 -5.47
C GLY A 168 20.89 -8.55 -4.17
N THR A 169 22.11 -8.88 -3.74
CA THR A 169 22.39 -9.66 -2.52
C THR A 169 22.99 -8.81 -1.39
N ARG A 170 23.48 -7.61 -1.71
CA ARG A 170 24.09 -6.67 -0.77
C ARG A 170 23.98 -5.23 -1.29
N PRO A 171 24.15 -4.20 -0.44
CA PRO A 171 23.95 -2.81 -0.84
C PRO A 171 24.72 -2.39 -2.12
N GLY A 172 25.98 -2.79 -2.27
CA GLY A 172 26.82 -2.41 -3.42
C GLY A 172 26.49 -3.10 -4.75
N ASN A 173 25.61 -4.11 -4.77
CA ASN A 173 25.07 -4.68 -6.02
C ASN A 173 23.55 -4.53 -6.17
N ALA A 174 22.94 -3.65 -5.36
CA ALA A 174 21.52 -3.41 -5.42
C ALA A 174 21.10 -2.74 -6.73
N ALA A 175 19.91 -3.08 -7.22
CA ALA A 175 19.34 -2.42 -8.39
C ALA A 175 18.86 -1.00 -8.06
N TYR A 176 18.43 -0.78 -6.82
CA TYR A 176 17.97 0.51 -6.34
C TYR A 176 18.21 0.66 -4.84
N VAL A 177 18.66 1.86 -4.43
CA VAL A 177 18.83 2.22 -3.02
C VAL A 177 17.91 3.42 -2.75
N PRO A 178 16.85 3.25 -1.94
CA PRO A 178 15.95 4.34 -1.53
C PRO A 178 16.69 5.44 -0.75
N PRO A 179 16.05 6.61 -0.55
CA PRO A 179 16.56 7.64 0.33
C PRO A 179 17.02 7.10 1.70
N PRO A 180 18.13 7.61 2.24
CA PRO A 180 18.62 7.28 3.58
C PRO A 180 17.69 7.79 4.69
#